data_AF-A0A7L4ZS79-F1
#
_entry.id   AF-A0A7L4ZS79-F1
#
_cell.length_a   1.000
_cell.length_b   1.000
_cell.length_c   1.000
_cell.angle_alpha   90.00
_cell.angle_beta   90.00
_cell.angle_gamma   90.00
#
_symmetry.space_group_name_H-M   'P 1'
#
loop_
_entity.id
_entity.type
_entity.pdbx_description
1 polymer ?
#
loop_
_entity_poly.entity_id
_entity_poly.type
_entity_poly.pdbx_seq_one_letter_code
_entity_poly.pdbx_strand_id
1 'polypeptide(L)'
;MSNYALLIFNAAFAFVLFMLAMYQAFFKSYFTEKGKNVATQEDIAGITQQVEAVKNEFSKDLEQLRTDLQYKNQMRISLRGEEKKAIVECFEAMEVLRHFSSVKYLGYDEDNYEEIMSTIKKLDDYYTNYKIAEAKTKLYVGNSDLVEMLLNAGEAIFKQYRLAGSHYLKYRSELALYKIKIGNEKDLEQMKQLMGEHERAISALMDTQGEEHRPIWADASDKILAFRKAAYQHLLSMEAAVSQRSR
;
A
#
# COMPACT_ATOMS: atom_id res chain seq x y z
N MET A 1 -50.09 -82.27 70.23
CA MET A 1 -49.19 -81.78 69.15
C MET A 1 -47.89 -81.38 69.81
N SER A 2 -46.74 -81.89 69.34
CA SER A 2 -45.47 -81.78 70.08
C SER A 2 -44.87 -80.37 70.01
N ASN A 3 -44.23 -79.92 71.11
CA ASN A 3 -43.57 -78.61 71.23
C ASN A 3 -42.55 -78.32 70.09
N TYR A 4 -42.07 -79.37 69.42
CA TYR A 4 -41.16 -79.28 68.28
C TYR A 4 -41.83 -78.68 67.03
N ALA A 5 -43.11 -78.95 66.78
CA ALA A 5 -43.83 -78.39 65.63
C ALA A 5 -44.02 -76.87 65.78
N LEU A 6 -44.29 -76.40 67.01
CA LEU A 6 -44.43 -74.97 67.31
C LEU A 6 -43.08 -74.23 67.18
N LEU A 7 -41.98 -74.87 67.62
CA LEU A 7 -40.61 -74.33 67.45
C LEU A 7 -40.21 -74.20 65.98
N ILE A 8 -40.47 -75.22 65.16
CA ILE A 8 -40.18 -75.19 63.72
C ILE A 8 -40.99 -74.10 63.02
N PHE A 9 -42.28 -73.97 63.36
CA PHE A 9 -43.14 -72.91 62.82
C PHE A 9 -42.63 -71.51 63.20
N ASN A 10 -42.27 -71.28 64.45
CA ASN A 10 -41.72 -70.00 64.91
C ASN A 10 -40.36 -69.68 64.26
N ALA A 11 -39.50 -70.68 64.09
CA ALA A 11 -38.21 -70.51 63.42
C ALA A 11 -38.39 -70.17 61.92
N ALA A 12 -39.30 -70.86 61.23
CA ALA A 12 -39.64 -70.55 59.84
C ALA A 12 -40.25 -69.15 59.71
N PHE A 13 -41.15 -68.77 60.62
CA PHE A 13 -41.74 -67.43 60.65
C PHE A 13 -40.69 -66.34 60.89
N ALA A 14 -39.77 -66.53 61.85
CA ALA A 14 -38.67 -65.62 62.10
C ALA A 14 -37.71 -65.51 60.90
N PHE A 15 -37.43 -66.63 60.22
CA PHE A 15 -36.60 -66.64 59.02
C PHE A 15 -37.25 -65.86 57.87
N VAL A 16 -38.56 -66.02 57.66
CA VAL A 16 -39.30 -65.24 56.67
C VAL A 16 -39.28 -63.76 57.02
N LEU A 17 -39.50 -63.39 58.28
CA LEU A 17 -39.41 -61.99 58.73
C LEU A 17 -38.01 -61.41 58.55
N PHE A 18 -36.97 -62.20 58.82
CA PHE A 18 -35.58 -61.81 58.61
C PHE A 18 -35.29 -61.55 57.13
N MET A 19 -35.71 -62.46 56.24
CA MET A 19 -35.57 -62.29 54.79
C MET A 19 -36.33 -61.05 54.28
N LEU A 20 -37.51 -60.78 54.83
CA LEU A 20 -38.33 -59.62 54.48
C LEU A 20 -37.69 -58.31 54.95
N ALA A 21 -37.12 -58.29 56.15
CA ALA A 21 -36.37 -57.15 56.68
C ALA A 21 -35.10 -56.87 55.85
N MET A 22 -34.38 -57.93 55.45
CA MET A 22 -33.22 -57.81 54.56
C MET A 22 -33.62 -57.25 53.20
N TYR A 23 -34.68 -57.78 52.58
CA TYR A 23 -35.20 -57.29 51.31
C TYR A 23 -35.56 -55.80 51.39
N GLN A 24 -36.27 -55.36 52.43
CA GLN A 24 -36.62 -53.95 52.60
C GLN A 24 -35.39 -53.05 52.77
N ALA A 25 -34.38 -53.49 53.52
CA ALA A 25 -33.16 -52.71 53.73
C ALA A 25 -32.36 -52.56 52.42
N PHE A 26 -32.13 -53.67 51.68
CA PHE A 26 -31.38 -53.65 50.43
C PHE A 26 -32.12 -52.94 49.30
N PHE A 27 -33.44 -53.15 49.18
CA PHE A 27 -34.26 -52.51 48.15
C PHE A 27 -34.33 -51.00 48.39
N LYS A 28 -34.55 -50.56 49.64
CA LYS A 28 -34.56 -49.14 49.98
C LYS A 28 -33.20 -48.49 49.71
N SER A 29 -32.09 -49.11 50.12
CA SER A 29 -30.75 -48.57 49.86
C SER A 29 -30.46 -48.45 48.35
N TYR A 30 -30.79 -49.49 47.58
CA TYR A 30 -30.56 -49.52 46.13
C TYR A 30 -31.34 -48.44 45.39
N PHE A 31 -32.62 -48.24 45.69
CA PHE A 31 -33.43 -47.16 45.09
C PHE A 31 -32.95 -45.78 45.52
N THR A 32 -32.44 -45.64 46.75
CA THR A 32 -31.92 -44.36 47.25
C THR A 32 -30.60 -43.99 46.56
N GLU A 33 -29.67 -44.93 46.38
CA GLU A 33 -28.43 -44.69 45.64
C GLU A 33 -28.66 -44.47 44.15
N LYS A 34 -29.53 -45.28 43.52
CA LYS A 34 -29.88 -45.09 42.11
C LYS A 34 -30.56 -43.76 41.87
N GLY A 35 -31.46 -43.32 42.76
CA GLY A 35 -32.14 -42.02 42.67
C GLY A 35 -31.21 -40.82 42.86
N LYS A 36 -30.12 -40.97 43.63
CA LYS A 36 -29.13 -39.91 43.89
C LYS A 36 -28.32 -39.50 42.67
N ASN A 37 -28.13 -40.41 41.71
CA ASN A 37 -27.34 -40.18 40.49
C ASN A 37 -28.21 -39.96 39.25
N VAL A 38 -29.53 -39.80 39.40
CA VAL A 38 -30.41 -39.41 38.31
C VAL A 38 -30.33 -37.89 38.19
N ALA A 39 -29.70 -37.40 37.12
CA ALA A 39 -29.84 -36.00 36.74
C ALA A 39 -31.34 -35.70 36.62
N THR A 40 -31.81 -34.74 37.41
CA THR A 40 -33.20 -34.31 37.34
C THR A 40 -33.44 -33.60 36.00
N GLN A 41 -34.69 -33.52 35.54
CA GLN A 41 -35.01 -32.78 34.32
C GLN A 41 -34.55 -31.30 34.41
N GLU A 42 -34.51 -30.75 35.62
CA GLU A 42 -33.98 -29.42 35.92
C GLU A 42 -32.47 -29.32 35.67
N ASP A 43 -31.69 -30.33 36.07
CA ASP A 43 -30.23 -30.38 35.81
C ASP A 43 -29.93 -30.40 34.31
N ILE A 44 -30.68 -31.20 33.54
CA ILE A 44 -30.54 -31.29 32.07
C ILE A 44 -30.92 -29.96 31.41
N ALA A 45 -32.00 -29.32 31.89
CA ALA A 45 -32.42 -28.01 31.40
C ALA A 45 -31.36 -26.93 31.69
N GLY A 46 -30.79 -26.93 32.90
CA GLY A 46 -29.71 -26.01 33.30
C GLY A 46 -28.44 -26.20 32.46
N ILE A 47 -28.00 -27.45 32.25
CA ILE A 47 -26.86 -27.76 31.37
C ILE A 47 -27.16 -27.30 29.93
N THR A 48 -28.36 -27.57 29.42
CA THR A 48 -28.75 -27.16 28.06
C THR A 48 -28.70 -25.64 27.90
N GLN A 49 -29.21 -24.89 28.88
CA GLN A 49 -29.13 -23.42 28.88
C GLN A 49 -27.68 -22.92 28.89
N GLN A 50 -26.79 -23.55 29.67
CA GLN A 50 -25.38 -23.20 29.68
C GLN A 50 -24.70 -23.51 28.34
N VAL A 51 -25.00 -24.65 27.73
CA VAL A 51 -24.47 -25.00 26.39
C VAL A 51 -24.94 -24.01 25.33
N GLU A 52 -26.23 -23.64 25.34
CA GLU A 52 -26.76 -22.63 24.40
C GLU A 52 -26.16 -21.24 24.67
N ALA A 53 -25.96 -20.86 25.94
CA ALA A 53 -25.29 -19.61 26.29
C ALA A 53 -23.85 -19.57 25.76
N VAL A 54 -23.07 -20.63 25.99
CA VAL A 54 -21.69 -20.77 25.48
C VAL A 54 -21.66 -20.77 23.96
N LYS A 55 -22.60 -21.45 23.30
CA LYS A 55 -22.71 -21.46 21.83
C LYS A 55 -23.04 -20.08 21.27
N ASN A 56 -23.90 -19.32 21.94
CA ASN A 56 -24.24 -17.95 21.55
C ASN A 56 -23.05 -17.01 21.75
N GLU A 57 -22.30 -17.16 22.85
CA GLU A 57 -21.06 -16.40 23.09
C GLU A 57 -20.01 -16.70 22.02
N PHE A 58 -19.73 -17.98 21.74
CA PHE A 58 -18.84 -18.38 20.65
C PHE A 58 -19.29 -17.84 19.29
N SER A 59 -20.60 -17.87 18.99
CA SER A 59 -21.12 -17.35 17.73
C SER A 59 -20.88 -15.84 17.61
N LYS A 60 -21.10 -15.10 18.70
CA LYS A 60 -20.86 -13.66 18.78
C LYS A 60 -19.38 -13.32 18.60
N ASP A 61 -18.50 -14.04 19.31
CA ASP A 61 -17.05 -13.84 19.22
C ASP A 61 -16.52 -14.15 17.82
N LEU A 62 -17.05 -15.21 17.19
CA LEU A 62 -16.68 -15.60 15.83
C LEU A 62 -17.14 -14.56 14.81
N GLU A 63 -18.33 -13.99 14.97
CA GLU A 63 -18.82 -12.90 14.13
C GLU A 63 -18.00 -11.61 14.29
N GLN A 64 -17.62 -11.26 15.53
CA GLN A 64 -16.73 -10.13 15.80
C GLN A 64 -15.36 -10.34 15.16
N LEU A 65 -14.75 -11.51 15.36
CA LEU A 65 -13.44 -11.85 14.78
C LEU A 65 -13.50 -11.82 13.25
N ARG A 66 -14.56 -12.37 12.65
CA ARG A 66 -14.76 -12.35 11.20
C ARG A 66 -14.85 -10.91 10.66
N THR A 67 -15.59 -10.05 11.36
CA THR A 67 -15.76 -8.64 11.00
C THR A 67 -14.44 -7.88 11.10
N ASP A 68 -13.69 -8.07 12.19
CA ASP A 68 -12.38 -7.44 12.38
C ASP A 68 -11.36 -7.88 11.30
N LEU A 69 -11.32 -9.18 11.00
CA LEU A 69 -10.47 -9.72 9.93
C LEU A 69 -10.86 -9.16 8.55
N GLN A 70 -12.16 -9.08 8.25
CA GLN A 70 -12.64 -8.47 7.00
C GLN A 70 -12.24 -7.00 6.89
N TYR A 71 -12.44 -6.23 7.96
CA TYR A 71 -12.07 -4.81 8.01
C TYR A 71 -10.55 -4.61 7.81
N LYS A 72 -9.72 -5.35 8.56
CA LYS A 72 -8.26 -5.30 8.42
C LYS A 72 -7.80 -5.69 7.02
N ASN A 73 -8.42 -6.70 6.41
CA ASN A 73 -8.08 -7.11 5.06
C ASN A 73 -8.48 -6.04 4.03
N GLN A 74 -9.66 -5.44 4.16
CA GLN A 74 -10.12 -4.36 3.29
C GLN A 74 -9.19 -3.13 3.38
N MET A 75 -8.79 -2.74 4.60
CA MET A 75 -7.80 -1.69 4.81
C MET A 75 -6.46 -2.01 4.17
N ARG A 76 -5.96 -3.25 4.31
CA ARG A 76 -4.71 -3.66 3.66
C ARG A 76 -4.80 -3.62 2.14
N ILE A 77 -5.92 -4.07 1.55
CA ILE A 77 -6.14 -4.02 0.10
C ILE A 77 -6.19 -2.57 -0.38
N SER A 78 -6.90 -1.70 0.33
CA SER A 78 -6.99 -0.27 0.02
C SER A 78 -5.62 0.41 0.05
N LEU A 79 -4.83 0.19 1.11
CA LEU A 79 -3.47 0.75 1.24
C LEU A 79 -2.55 0.28 0.11
N ARG A 80 -2.59 -1.01 -0.26
CA ARG A 80 -1.82 -1.54 -1.39
C ARG A 80 -2.25 -0.94 -2.72
N GLY A 81 -3.54 -0.65 -2.87
CA GLY A 81 -4.07 0.05 -4.04
C GLY A 81 -3.50 1.46 -4.17
N GLU A 82 -3.49 2.21 -3.06
CA GLU A 82 -2.90 3.57 -3.04
C GLU A 82 -1.39 3.55 -3.23
N GLU A 83 -0.68 2.57 -2.69
CA GLU A 83 0.76 2.37 -2.93
C GLU A 83 1.06 2.16 -4.41
N LYS A 84 0.35 1.23 -5.07
CA LYS A 84 0.49 0.98 -6.52
C LYS A 84 0.20 2.24 -7.32
N LYS A 85 -0.88 2.94 -7.00
CA LYS A 85 -1.28 4.19 -7.67
C LYS A 85 -0.20 5.26 -7.53
N ALA A 86 0.31 5.47 -6.31
CA ALA A 86 1.34 6.48 -6.04
C ALA A 86 2.66 6.18 -6.78
N ILE A 87 3.07 4.91 -6.88
CA ILE A 87 4.26 4.52 -7.66
C ILE A 87 4.08 4.85 -9.15
N VAL A 88 2.92 4.50 -9.72
CA VAL A 88 2.63 4.74 -11.14
C VAL A 88 2.58 6.24 -11.45
N GLU A 89 1.83 7.01 -10.66
CA GLU A 89 1.72 8.48 -10.83
C GLU A 89 3.09 9.16 -10.72
N CYS A 90 3.95 8.70 -9.81
CA CYS A 90 5.30 9.23 -9.67
C CYS A 90 6.16 8.93 -10.90
N PHE A 91 6.13 7.69 -11.40
CA PHE A 91 6.85 7.33 -12.62
C PHE A 91 6.36 8.12 -13.84
N GLU A 92 5.06 8.33 -13.98
CA GLU A 92 4.51 9.15 -15.07
C GLU A 92 4.98 10.60 -14.99
N ALA A 93 4.89 11.24 -13.81
CA ALA A 93 5.36 12.60 -13.61
C ALA A 93 6.87 12.74 -13.86
N MET A 94 7.63 11.72 -13.47
CA MET A 94 9.07 11.60 -13.67
C MET A 94 9.43 11.58 -15.17
N GLU A 95 8.74 10.77 -15.97
CA GLU A 95 8.97 10.68 -17.42
C GLU A 95 8.58 11.96 -18.15
N VAL A 96 7.45 12.58 -17.78
CA VAL A 96 7.03 13.87 -18.36
C VAL A 96 8.10 14.93 -18.13
N LEU A 97 8.57 15.06 -16.89
CA LEU A 97 9.62 16.02 -16.56
C LEU A 97 10.93 15.71 -17.30
N ARG A 98 11.36 14.44 -17.32
CA ARG A 98 12.58 14.01 -18.03
C ARG A 98 12.53 14.38 -19.52
N HIS A 99 11.40 14.13 -20.16
CA HIS A 99 11.18 14.40 -21.58
C HIS A 99 11.20 15.91 -21.86
N PHE A 100 10.50 16.69 -21.04
CA PHE A 100 10.44 18.15 -21.18
C PHE A 100 11.77 18.85 -20.86
N SER A 101 12.61 18.21 -20.04
CA SER A 101 13.95 18.68 -19.70
C SER A 101 15.04 18.21 -20.69
N SER A 102 14.67 17.62 -21.83
CA SER A 102 15.62 17.02 -22.78
C SER A 102 16.07 17.98 -23.90
N VAL A 103 17.25 17.71 -24.45
CA VAL A 103 17.95 18.53 -25.48
C VAL A 103 17.09 18.82 -26.72
N LYS A 104 16.19 17.91 -27.10
CA LYS A 104 15.40 18.02 -28.33
C LYS A 104 14.32 19.10 -28.32
N TYR A 105 13.88 19.56 -27.15
CA TYR A 105 12.87 20.61 -27.02
C TYR A 105 13.45 22.03 -27.07
N LEU A 106 14.77 22.17 -27.22
CA LEU A 106 15.46 23.45 -27.29
C LEU A 106 15.32 24.14 -28.67
N GLY A 107 14.33 23.77 -29.48
CA GLY A 107 14.05 24.37 -30.78
C GLY A 107 13.66 25.84 -30.62
N TYR A 108 14.66 26.70 -30.71
CA TYR A 108 14.57 28.14 -30.54
C TYR A 108 14.53 28.82 -31.91
N ASP A 109 13.68 29.83 -32.01
CA ASP A 109 13.56 30.73 -33.15
C ASP A 109 13.29 32.16 -32.62
N GLU A 110 13.71 33.19 -33.36
CA GLU A 110 13.64 34.61 -32.98
C GLU A 110 12.20 35.07 -32.68
N ASP A 111 11.22 34.43 -33.32
CA ASP A 111 9.79 34.71 -33.16
C ASP A 111 9.19 34.13 -31.86
N ASN A 112 9.92 33.25 -31.15
CA ASN A 112 9.36 32.42 -30.10
C ASN A 112 9.52 32.94 -28.66
N TYR A 113 9.85 34.22 -28.47
CA TYR A 113 10.17 34.82 -27.16
C TYR A 113 9.13 34.55 -26.06
N GLU A 114 7.84 34.75 -26.38
CA GLU A 114 6.75 34.57 -25.41
C GLU A 114 6.51 33.08 -25.09
N GLU A 115 6.80 32.19 -26.04
CA GLU A 115 6.69 30.75 -25.85
C GLU A 115 7.81 30.22 -24.94
N ILE A 116 8.98 30.86 -24.89
CA ILE A 116 10.05 30.53 -23.93
C ILE A 116 9.56 30.72 -22.50
N MET A 117 8.85 31.81 -22.21
CA MET A 117 8.28 32.05 -20.88
C MET A 117 7.21 31.02 -20.52
N SER A 118 6.36 30.66 -21.48
CA SER A 118 5.38 29.57 -21.31
C SER A 118 6.07 28.23 -21.04
N THR A 119 7.17 27.96 -21.73
CA THR A 119 7.95 26.72 -21.60
C THR A 119 8.64 26.63 -20.23
N ILE A 120 9.27 27.72 -19.76
CA ILE A 120 9.86 27.78 -18.41
C ILE A 120 8.77 27.49 -17.36
N LYS A 121 7.61 28.13 -17.48
CA LYS A 121 6.50 27.91 -16.56
C LYS A 121 6.01 26.45 -16.57
N LYS A 122 5.83 25.85 -17.75
CA LYS A 122 5.45 24.43 -17.88
C LYS A 122 6.49 23.52 -17.24
N LEU A 123 7.78 23.80 -17.43
CA LEU A 123 8.86 23.03 -16.82
C LEU A 123 8.77 23.06 -15.27
N ASP A 124 8.52 24.24 -14.69
CA ASP A 124 8.33 24.40 -13.25
C ASP A 124 7.06 23.69 -12.74
N ASP A 125 5.96 23.75 -13.50
CA ASP A 125 4.72 23.04 -13.18
C ASP A 125 4.95 21.52 -13.18
N TYR A 126 5.67 20.98 -14.18
CA TYR A 126 6.02 19.57 -14.23
C TYR A 126 6.93 19.15 -13.08
N TYR A 127 7.91 19.98 -12.71
CA TYR A 127 8.75 19.71 -11.55
C TYR A 127 7.96 19.68 -10.24
N THR A 128 7.02 20.63 -10.07
CA THR A 128 6.13 20.66 -8.91
C THR A 128 5.26 19.41 -8.83
N ASN A 129 4.64 19.01 -9.95
CA ASN A 129 3.84 17.79 -10.03
C ASN A 129 4.66 16.53 -9.69
N TYR A 130 5.89 16.46 -10.18
CA TYR A 130 6.82 15.38 -9.82
C TYR A 130 7.11 15.36 -8.31
N LYS A 131 7.41 16.50 -7.68
CA LYS A 131 7.67 16.56 -6.23
C LYS A 131 6.47 16.15 -5.38
N ILE A 132 5.25 16.51 -5.81
CA ILE A 132 4.02 16.05 -5.15
C ILE A 132 3.89 14.53 -5.25
N ALA A 133 4.12 13.98 -6.45
CA ALA A 133 4.04 12.54 -6.66
C ALA A 133 5.12 11.78 -5.87
N GLU A 134 6.37 12.27 -5.84
CA GLU A 134 7.45 11.71 -5.02
C GLU A 134 7.08 11.70 -3.53
N ALA A 135 6.54 12.80 -3.00
CA ALA A 135 6.10 12.88 -1.60
C ALA A 135 4.98 11.86 -1.31
N LYS A 136 4.03 11.71 -2.24
CA LYS A 136 2.95 10.71 -2.14
C LYS A 136 3.51 9.28 -2.14
N THR A 137 4.45 8.96 -3.04
CA THR A 137 5.08 7.64 -3.07
C THR A 137 5.80 7.33 -1.77
N LYS A 138 6.56 8.29 -1.22
CA LYS A 138 7.25 8.13 0.07
C LYS A 138 6.30 7.90 1.26
N LEU A 139 5.07 8.38 1.18
CA LEU A 139 4.06 8.16 2.21
C LEU A 139 3.52 6.73 2.21
N TYR A 140 3.30 6.15 1.03
CA TYR A 140 2.65 4.83 0.90
C TYR A 140 3.64 3.67 0.77
N VAL A 141 4.83 3.91 0.24
CA VAL A 141 5.82 2.85 0.01
C VAL A 141 6.63 2.60 1.29
N GLY A 142 6.41 1.43 1.90
CA GLY A 142 7.16 0.98 3.08
C GLY A 142 8.54 0.37 2.78
N ASN A 143 8.86 0.15 1.50
CA ASN A 143 10.13 -0.43 1.07
C ASN A 143 11.23 0.64 1.03
N SER A 144 12.15 0.61 2.00
CA SER A 144 13.25 1.58 2.13
C SER A 144 14.15 1.64 0.91
N ASP A 145 14.50 0.49 0.34
CA ASP A 145 15.42 0.39 -0.78
C ASP A 145 14.79 1.00 -2.03
N LEU A 146 13.49 0.75 -2.24
CA LEU A 146 12.74 1.36 -3.33
C LEU A 146 12.64 2.89 -3.18
N VAL A 147 12.44 3.37 -1.96
CA VAL A 147 12.45 4.81 -1.66
C VAL A 147 13.82 5.43 -1.89
N GLU A 148 14.91 4.75 -1.54
CA GLU A 148 16.27 5.21 -1.83
C GLU A 148 16.51 5.31 -3.34
N MET A 149 16.10 4.28 -4.11
CA MET A 149 16.19 4.33 -5.58
C MET A 149 15.36 5.47 -6.18
N LEU A 150 14.18 5.74 -5.62
CA LEU A 150 13.35 6.89 -6.02
C LEU A 150 14.10 8.21 -5.79
N LEU A 151 14.72 8.39 -4.62
CA LEU A 151 15.47 9.61 -4.28
C LEU A 151 16.69 9.79 -5.19
N ASN A 152 17.41 8.71 -5.49
CA ASN A 152 18.54 8.73 -6.41
C ASN A 152 18.11 9.14 -7.83
N ALA A 153 17.01 8.58 -8.32
CA ALA A 153 16.43 9.01 -9.60
C ALA A 153 15.98 10.48 -9.55
N GLY A 154 15.37 10.91 -8.44
CA GLY A 154 14.95 12.29 -8.22
C GLY A 154 16.09 13.30 -8.21
N GLU A 155 17.24 12.94 -7.64
CA GLU A 155 18.42 13.80 -7.67
C GLU A 155 18.94 14.01 -9.10
N ALA A 156 18.97 12.96 -9.90
CA ALA A 156 19.42 13.05 -11.29
C ALA A 156 18.46 13.87 -12.16
N ILE A 157 17.16 13.70 -11.95
CA ILE A 157 16.13 14.52 -12.60
C ILE A 157 16.22 15.98 -12.19
N PHE A 158 16.45 16.24 -10.91
CA PHE A 158 16.63 17.61 -10.43
C PHE A 158 17.80 18.29 -11.14
N LYS A 159 18.95 17.58 -11.30
CA LYS A 159 20.09 18.09 -12.07
C LYS A 159 19.69 18.42 -13.51
N GLN A 160 18.95 17.53 -14.17
CA GLN A 160 18.47 17.73 -15.54
C GLN A 160 17.52 18.94 -15.64
N TYR A 161 16.53 19.03 -14.75
CA TYR A 161 15.58 20.15 -14.65
C TYR A 161 16.30 21.49 -14.46
N ARG A 162 17.25 21.54 -13.53
CA ARG A 162 18.03 22.76 -13.23
C ARG A 162 18.85 23.20 -14.42
N LEU A 163 19.50 22.25 -15.10
CA LEU A 163 20.28 22.54 -16.29
C LEU A 163 19.39 23.10 -17.40
N ALA A 164 18.28 22.42 -17.72
CA ALA A 164 17.31 22.87 -18.72
C ALA A 164 16.78 24.29 -18.41
N GLY A 165 16.36 24.54 -17.17
CA GLY A 165 15.91 25.86 -16.73
C GLY A 165 16.98 26.94 -16.91
N SER A 166 18.25 26.64 -16.59
CA SER A 166 19.35 27.58 -16.77
C SER A 166 19.58 27.95 -18.24
N HIS A 167 19.39 27.01 -19.15
CA HIS A 167 19.52 27.24 -20.59
C HIS A 167 18.38 28.07 -21.15
N TYR A 168 17.13 27.78 -20.77
CA TYR A 168 15.98 28.62 -21.14
C TYR A 168 16.16 30.08 -20.68
N LEU A 169 16.70 30.28 -19.48
CA LEU A 169 17.02 31.63 -18.99
C LEU A 169 18.12 32.30 -19.81
N LYS A 170 19.20 31.57 -20.14
CA LYS A 170 20.30 32.08 -20.98
C LYS A 170 19.80 32.50 -22.36
N TYR A 171 19.00 31.67 -23.02
CA TYR A 171 18.39 31.99 -24.32
C TYR A 171 17.48 33.22 -24.26
N ARG A 172 16.68 33.34 -23.21
CA ARG A 172 15.83 34.51 -23.00
C ARG A 172 16.66 35.78 -22.89
N SER A 173 17.75 35.74 -22.11
CA SER A 173 18.65 36.88 -21.94
C SER A 173 19.30 37.29 -23.25
N GLU A 174 19.78 36.32 -24.05
CA GLU A 174 20.37 36.60 -25.36
C GLU A 174 19.36 37.22 -26.34
N LEU A 175 18.12 36.72 -26.38
CA LEU A 175 17.09 37.32 -27.24
C LEU A 175 16.75 38.74 -26.82
N ALA A 176 16.65 38.98 -25.51
CA ALA A 176 16.35 40.31 -24.99
C ALA A 176 17.43 41.32 -25.38
N LEU A 177 18.71 40.92 -25.29
CA LEU A 177 19.83 41.75 -25.73
C LEU A 177 19.81 41.99 -27.24
N TYR A 178 19.54 40.96 -28.04
CA TYR A 178 19.42 41.06 -29.49
C TYR A 178 18.31 42.05 -29.90
N LYS A 179 17.10 41.92 -29.33
CA LYS A 179 15.98 42.84 -29.58
C LYS A 179 16.32 44.30 -29.26
N ILE A 180 17.06 44.53 -28.17
CA ILE A 180 17.52 45.88 -27.80
C ILE A 180 18.54 46.40 -28.81
N LYS A 181 19.52 45.58 -29.21
CA LYS A 181 20.56 45.98 -30.18
C LYS A 181 19.96 46.35 -31.54
N ILE A 182 19.13 45.46 -32.10
CA ILE A 182 18.45 45.69 -33.39
C ILE A 182 17.54 46.92 -33.32
N GLY A 183 16.76 47.07 -32.24
CA GLY A 183 15.84 48.20 -32.09
C GLY A 183 16.51 49.56 -31.98
N ASN A 184 17.79 49.60 -31.59
CA ASN A 184 18.59 50.82 -31.51
C ASN A 184 19.39 51.11 -32.79
N GLU A 185 19.57 50.12 -33.65
CA GLU A 185 20.30 50.26 -34.90
C GLU A 185 19.44 50.97 -35.95
N LYS A 186 20.05 51.77 -36.82
CA LYS A 186 19.37 52.45 -37.94
C LYS A 186 19.99 52.11 -39.30
N ASP A 187 21.21 51.60 -39.30
CA ASP A 187 21.91 51.15 -40.51
C ASP A 187 21.51 49.71 -40.85
N LEU A 188 20.96 49.51 -42.06
CA LEU A 188 20.48 48.23 -42.52
C LEU A 188 21.58 47.16 -42.64
N GLU A 189 22.80 47.55 -43.02
CA GLU A 189 23.92 46.60 -43.12
C GLU A 189 24.42 46.21 -41.73
N GLN A 190 24.43 47.16 -40.77
CA GLN A 190 24.74 46.84 -39.37
C GLN A 190 23.66 45.94 -38.75
N MET A 191 22.37 46.16 -39.07
CA MET A 191 21.30 45.24 -38.68
C MET A 191 21.53 43.82 -39.20
N LYS A 192 21.81 43.66 -40.50
CA LYS A 192 22.09 42.33 -41.10
C LYS A 192 23.28 41.64 -40.44
N GLN A 193 24.32 42.40 -40.13
CA GLN A 193 25.47 41.85 -39.41
C GLN A 193 25.08 41.38 -38.01
N LEU A 194 24.31 42.17 -37.25
CA LEU A 194 23.82 41.81 -35.93
C LEU A 194 22.92 40.56 -35.94
N MET A 195 22.07 40.39 -36.97
CA MET A 195 21.27 39.18 -37.17
C MET A 195 22.16 37.94 -37.35
N GLY A 196 23.13 38.00 -38.28
CA GLY A 196 24.04 36.87 -38.51
C GLY A 196 25.00 36.59 -37.34
N GLU A 197 25.31 37.57 -36.50
CA GLU A 197 26.02 37.35 -35.23
C GLU A 197 25.14 36.66 -34.18
N HIS A 198 23.86 37.04 -34.09
CA HIS A 198 22.91 36.42 -33.17
C HIS A 198 22.65 34.95 -33.51
N GLU A 199 22.36 34.63 -34.78
CA GLU A 199 22.16 33.24 -35.24
C GLU A 199 23.35 32.34 -34.87
N ARG A 200 24.58 32.82 -35.09
CA ARG A 200 25.80 32.10 -34.72
C ARG A 200 25.94 31.91 -33.22
N ALA A 201 25.60 32.93 -32.42
CA ALA A 201 25.64 32.84 -30.96
C ALA A 201 24.63 31.81 -30.44
N ILE A 202 23.41 31.78 -30.99
CA ILE A 202 22.37 30.82 -30.63
C ILE A 202 22.79 29.39 -31.03
N SER A 203 23.32 29.19 -32.23
CA SER A 203 23.81 27.87 -32.67
C SER A 203 24.92 27.35 -31.75
N ALA A 204 25.90 28.19 -31.40
CA ALA A 204 26.98 27.80 -30.49
C ALA A 204 26.47 27.44 -29.08
N LEU A 205 25.43 28.14 -28.62
CA LEU A 205 24.76 27.81 -27.36
C LEU A 205 24.07 26.45 -27.42
N MET A 206 23.36 26.15 -28.51
CA MET A 206 22.72 24.84 -28.70
C MET A 206 23.72 23.69 -28.71
N ASP A 207 24.86 23.87 -29.39
CA ASP A 207 25.91 22.84 -29.46
C ASP A 207 26.51 22.56 -28.07
N THR A 208 26.91 23.63 -27.36
CA THR A 208 27.46 23.53 -25.99
C THR A 208 26.48 22.85 -25.04
N GLN A 209 25.21 23.19 -25.15
CA GLN A 209 24.14 22.58 -24.36
C GLN A 209 23.96 21.10 -24.65
N GLY A 210 24.00 20.72 -25.93
CA GLY A 210 23.93 19.32 -26.33
C GLY A 210 25.04 18.47 -25.71
N GLU A 211 26.25 19.03 -25.53
CA GLU A 211 27.36 18.37 -24.85
C GLU A 211 27.15 18.27 -23.34
N GLU A 212 26.74 19.36 -22.67
CA GLU A 212 26.50 19.40 -21.22
C GLU A 212 25.33 18.51 -20.78
N HIS A 213 24.25 18.48 -21.56
CA HIS A 213 23.05 17.71 -21.22
C HIS A 213 23.22 16.21 -21.40
N ARG A 214 24.03 15.75 -22.35
CA ARG A 214 24.14 14.33 -22.72
C ARG A 214 24.49 13.41 -21.54
N PRO A 215 25.54 13.68 -20.73
CA PRO A 215 25.86 12.83 -19.58
C PRO A 215 24.79 12.90 -18.47
N ILE A 216 24.18 14.06 -18.25
CA ILE A 216 23.14 14.24 -17.22
C ILE A 216 21.86 13.50 -17.61
N TRP A 217 21.49 13.55 -18.89
CA TRP A 217 20.34 12.81 -19.41
C TRP A 217 20.55 11.30 -19.33
N ALA A 218 21.77 10.83 -19.60
CA ALA A 218 22.13 9.42 -19.46
C ALA A 218 22.00 8.95 -18.00
N ASP A 219 22.59 9.68 -17.05
CA ASP A 219 22.50 9.37 -15.62
C ASP A 219 21.05 9.34 -15.12
N ALA A 220 20.25 10.35 -15.50
CA ALA A 220 18.83 10.37 -15.17
C ALA A 220 18.10 9.17 -15.76
N SER A 221 18.32 8.86 -17.04
CA SER A 221 17.65 7.74 -17.72
C SER A 221 17.98 6.39 -17.07
N ASP A 222 19.24 6.17 -16.68
CA ASP A 222 19.67 4.93 -16.04
C ASP A 222 19.05 4.75 -14.66
N LYS A 223 19.03 5.81 -13.84
CA LYS A 223 18.45 5.75 -12.49
C LYS A 223 16.93 5.61 -12.51
N ILE A 224 16.26 6.28 -13.44
CA ILE A 224 14.81 6.14 -13.64
C ILE A 224 14.47 4.72 -14.09
N LEU A 225 15.26 4.15 -15.01
CA LEU A 225 15.09 2.77 -15.44
C LEU A 225 15.32 1.78 -14.29
N ALA A 226 16.33 2.02 -13.44
CA ALA A 226 16.61 1.20 -12.27
C ALA A 226 15.45 1.25 -11.27
N PHE A 227 14.95 2.45 -10.94
CA PHE A 227 13.77 2.64 -10.11
C PHE A 227 12.54 1.93 -10.69
N ARG A 228 12.25 2.11 -11.99
CA ARG A 228 11.13 1.46 -12.67
C ARG A 228 11.18 -0.06 -12.55
N LYS A 229 12.35 -0.66 -12.78
CA LYS A 229 12.54 -2.11 -12.65
C LYS A 229 12.29 -2.58 -11.23
N ALA A 230 12.84 -1.89 -10.23
CA ALA A 230 12.64 -2.22 -8.83
C ALA A 230 11.17 -2.06 -8.40
N ALA A 231 10.51 -0.97 -8.81
CA ALA A 231 9.10 -0.71 -8.58
C ALA A 231 8.22 -1.83 -9.16
N TYR A 232 8.51 -2.27 -10.39
CA TYR A 232 7.79 -3.38 -11.01
C TYR A 232 7.94 -4.70 -10.23
N GLN A 233 9.15 -5.03 -9.78
CA GLN A 233 9.39 -6.23 -8.96
C GLN A 233 8.69 -6.15 -7.60
N HIS A 234 8.71 -4.97 -6.97
CA HIS A 234 7.99 -4.71 -5.74
C HIS A 234 6.48 -4.95 -5.91
N LEU A 235 5.88 -4.39 -6.97
CA LEU A 235 4.45 -4.59 -7.28
C LEU A 235 4.11 -6.06 -7.55
N LEU A 236 4.94 -6.80 -8.29
CA LEU A 236 4.75 -8.23 -8.52
C LEU A 236 4.78 -9.04 -7.21
N SER A 237 5.71 -8.71 -6.31
CA SER A 237 5.81 -9.38 -5.01
C SER A 237 4.57 -9.15 -4.15
N MET A 238 3.96 -7.96 -4.24
CA MET A 238 2.71 -7.63 -3.55
C MET A 238 1.54 -8.48 -4.06
N GLU A 239 1.45 -8.68 -5.38
CA GLU A 239 0.40 -9.49 -6.02
C GLU A 239 0.56 -10.99 -5.68
N ALA A 240 1.78 -11.53 -5.72
CA ALA A 240 2.06 -12.91 -5.34
C ALA A 240 1.66 -13.22 -3.88
N ALA A 241 1.89 -12.27 -2.96
CA ALA A 241 1.49 -12.39 -1.56
C ALA A 241 -0.04 -12.36 -1.35
N VAL A 242 -0.82 -11.85 -2.31
CA VAL A 242 -2.29 -11.94 -2.29
C VAL A 242 -2.74 -13.32 -2.77
N SER A 243 -2.18 -13.82 -3.87
CA SER A 243 -2.59 -15.10 -4.48
C SER A 243 -2.26 -16.33 -3.65
N GLN A 244 -1.19 -16.31 -2.84
CA GLN A 244 -0.86 -17.42 -1.93
C GLN A 244 -1.77 -17.50 -0.71
N ARG A 245 -2.54 -16.46 -0.39
CA ARG A 245 -3.46 -16.43 0.76
C ARG A 245 -4.92 -16.70 0.40
N SER A 246 -5.24 -16.77 -0.89
CA SER A 246 -6.57 -17.13 -1.40
C SER A 246 -6.72 -18.62 -1.73
N ARG A 247 -5.69 -19.42 -1.46
CA ARG A 247 -5.69 -20.89 -1.50
C ARG A 247 -5.58 -21.41 -0.08
#